data_AF-A0A832M044-F1
#
_entry.id   AF-A0A832M044-F1
#
_cell.length_a   1.000
_cell.length_b   1.000
_cell.length_c   1.000
_cell.angle_alpha   90.00
_cell.angle_beta   90.00
_cell.angle_gamma   90.00
#
_symmetry.space_group_name_H-M   'P 1'
#
loop_
_entity.id
_entity.type
_entity.pdbx_description
1 polymer ?
#
loop_
_entity_poly.entity_id
_entity_poly.type
_entity_poly.pdbx_seq_one_letter_code
_entity_poly.pdbx_strand_id
1 'polypeptide(L)'
;MSFTSVLPTPQVVLKSRLPPPPPPPPPPPAVIPLEELLENAARARLVYASSFLEKVVYPNGEEAYVCPWDLIVLFRGKLGVYRITLPNWVSVPPYRAWCEAGCNHFYVYVMRKDSDQAKRVRVHGKRVYAVLDGPTVRFVVAARTKGVGAPWKP
;
A
#
# COMPACT_ATOMS: atom_id res chain seq x y z
N MET A 1 -68.53 54.82 3.53
CA MET A 1 -67.31 54.71 4.37
C MET A 1 -66.65 53.39 4.02
N SER A 2 -65.56 53.43 3.24
CA SER A 2 -64.93 52.23 2.67
C SER A 2 -63.72 51.84 3.51
N PHE A 3 -63.75 50.64 4.11
CA PHE A 3 -62.64 50.08 4.87
C PHE A 3 -61.72 49.29 3.94
N THR A 4 -60.52 49.81 3.69
CA THR A 4 -59.47 49.12 2.94
C THR A 4 -58.73 48.18 3.89
N SER A 5 -58.98 46.87 3.76
CA SER A 5 -58.30 45.83 4.52
C SER A 5 -56.90 45.59 3.94
N VAL A 6 -55.85 45.96 4.68
CA VAL A 6 -54.45 45.67 4.32
C VAL A 6 -54.05 44.33 4.95
N LEU A 7 -53.80 43.32 4.13
CA LEU A 7 -53.31 42.01 4.57
C LEU A 7 -51.84 42.12 5.05
N PRO A 8 -51.47 41.53 6.19
CA PRO A 8 -50.09 41.54 6.67
C PRO A 8 -49.23 40.56 5.86
N THR A 9 -48.10 41.08 5.36
CA THR A 9 -47.08 40.31 4.63
C THR A 9 -46.38 39.31 5.56
N PRO A 10 -46.22 38.03 5.17
CA PRO A 10 -45.50 37.06 5.99
C PRO A 10 -44.00 37.41 6.09
N GLN A 11 -43.52 37.61 7.31
CA GLN A 11 -42.10 37.76 7.64
C GLN A 11 -41.41 36.39 7.50
N VAL A 12 -40.57 36.23 6.47
CA VAL A 12 -39.73 35.03 6.29
C VAL A 12 -38.59 35.06 7.30
N VAL A 13 -38.70 34.26 8.36
CA VAL A 13 -37.63 34.06 9.35
C VAL A 13 -36.53 33.18 8.74
N LEU A 14 -35.49 33.80 8.18
CA LEU A 14 -34.25 33.11 7.81
C LEU A 14 -33.53 32.65 9.09
N LYS A 15 -33.76 31.40 9.50
CA LYS A 15 -32.91 30.72 10.48
C LYS A 15 -31.54 30.47 9.83
N SER A 16 -30.58 31.34 10.10
CA SER A 16 -29.16 31.13 9.81
C SER A 16 -28.67 29.86 10.52
N ARG A 17 -28.70 28.73 9.82
CA ARG A 17 -28.06 27.50 10.29
C ARG A 17 -26.57 27.68 10.07
N LEU A 18 -25.81 27.82 11.16
CA LEU A 18 -24.36 27.69 11.10
C LEU A 18 -24.04 26.34 10.40
N PRO A 19 -23.06 26.31 9.48
CA PRO A 19 -22.65 25.07 8.86
C PRO A 19 -22.23 24.08 9.95
N PRO A 20 -22.57 22.78 9.81
CA PRO A 20 -22.14 21.78 10.78
C PRO A 20 -20.61 21.82 10.89
N PRO A 21 -20.06 21.61 12.10
CA PRO A 21 -18.61 21.55 12.27
C PRO A 21 -18.03 20.50 11.31
N PRO A 22 -16.84 20.74 10.75
CA PRO A 22 -16.18 19.76 9.90
C PRO A 22 -16.00 18.45 10.68
N PRO A 23 -16.13 17.29 10.02
CA PRO A 23 -15.90 16.01 10.67
C PRO A 23 -14.47 15.96 11.24
N PRO A 24 -14.26 15.24 12.36
CA PRO A 24 -12.92 15.06 12.92
C PRO A 24 -12.02 14.39 11.87
N PRO A 25 -10.71 14.72 11.86
CA PRO A 25 -9.76 14.06 10.96
C PRO A 25 -9.74 12.55 11.23
N PRO A 26 -9.57 11.72 10.18
CA PRO A 26 -9.45 10.28 10.36
C PRO A 26 -8.24 9.94 11.23
N PRO A 27 -8.28 8.85 12.01
CA PRO A 27 -7.14 8.40 12.78
C PRO A 27 -5.96 8.10 11.85
N PRO A 28 -4.72 8.34 12.31
CA PRO A 28 -3.54 7.99 11.52
C PRO A 28 -3.54 6.48 11.21
N PRO A 29 -3.04 6.08 10.02
CA PRO A 29 -2.94 4.68 9.67
C PRO A 29 -2.08 3.93 10.71
N ALA A 30 -2.59 2.79 11.18
CA ALA A 30 -1.89 1.97 12.17
C ALA A 30 -0.52 1.54 11.63
N VAL A 31 0.55 2.03 12.28
CA VAL A 31 1.93 1.63 11.99
C VAL A 31 2.13 0.21 12.51
N ILE A 32 2.77 -0.64 11.70
CA ILE A 32 3.07 -2.03 12.09
C ILE A 32 4.36 -2.00 12.94
N PRO A 33 4.40 -2.58 14.15
CA PRO A 33 5.63 -2.67 14.93
C PRO A 33 6.76 -3.33 14.11
N LEU A 34 8.00 -2.86 14.28
CA LEU A 34 9.14 -3.35 13.50
C LEU A 34 9.39 -4.85 13.75
N GLU A 35 9.26 -5.28 14.99
CA GLU A 35 9.43 -6.66 15.42
C GLU A 35 8.42 -7.57 14.70
N GLU A 36 7.14 -7.16 14.71
CA GLU A 36 6.08 -7.88 14.00
C GLU A 36 6.35 -7.92 12.49
N LEU A 37 6.85 -6.84 11.91
CA LEU A 37 7.17 -6.75 10.50
C LEU A 37 8.29 -7.74 10.12
N LEU A 38 9.34 -7.83 10.93
CA LEU A 38 10.47 -8.74 10.72
C LEU A 38 10.05 -10.20 10.87
N GLU A 39 9.26 -10.53 11.89
CA GLU A 39 8.70 -11.87 12.08
C GLU A 39 7.84 -12.30 10.89
N ASN A 40 6.99 -11.38 10.39
CA ASN A 40 6.17 -11.65 9.22
C ASN A 40 7.01 -11.86 7.96
N ALA A 41 8.06 -11.06 7.76
CA ALA A 41 8.95 -11.18 6.60
C ALA A 41 9.76 -12.48 6.63
N ALA A 42 10.19 -12.94 7.81
CA ALA A 42 10.90 -14.21 7.97
C ALA A 42 10.02 -15.42 7.60
N ARG A 43 8.69 -15.29 7.71
CA ARG A 43 7.71 -16.34 7.45
C ARG A 43 6.90 -16.09 6.18
N ALA A 44 7.28 -15.10 5.38
CA ALA A 44 6.50 -14.70 4.22
C ALA A 44 6.55 -15.78 3.12
N ARG A 45 5.39 -16.11 2.57
CA ARG A 45 5.25 -17.06 1.47
C ARG A 45 4.99 -16.32 0.17
N LEU A 46 5.61 -16.76 -0.92
CA LEU A 46 5.35 -16.19 -2.23
C LEU A 46 3.95 -16.61 -2.70
N VAL A 47 3.07 -15.63 -2.86
CA VAL A 47 1.71 -15.83 -3.40
C VAL A 47 1.72 -15.65 -4.91
N TYR A 48 2.51 -14.69 -5.38
CA TYR A 48 2.59 -14.35 -6.80
C TYR A 48 3.97 -13.80 -7.13
N ALA A 49 4.50 -14.22 -8.28
CA ALA A 49 5.60 -13.58 -8.96
C ALA A 49 5.21 -13.41 -10.43
N SER A 50 5.48 -12.22 -10.96
CA SER A 50 5.27 -11.87 -12.35
C SER A 50 6.32 -12.56 -13.22
N SER A 51 5.92 -12.97 -14.43
CA SER A 51 6.83 -13.53 -15.44
C SER A 51 7.86 -12.52 -15.96
N PHE A 52 7.70 -11.23 -15.64
CA PHE A 52 8.71 -10.21 -15.92
C PHE A 52 9.92 -10.29 -14.99
N LEU A 53 9.80 -10.97 -13.83
CA LEU A 53 10.94 -11.19 -12.94
C LEU A 53 11.73 -12.39 -13.43
N GLU A 54 13.05 -12.27 -13.44
CA GLU A 54 13.92 -13.40 -13.74
C GLU A 54 14.03 -14.28 -12.49
N LYS A 55 13.75 -15.58 -12.64
CA LYS A 55 13.89 -16.57 -11.57
C LYS A 55 15.24 -17.27 -11.72
N VAL A 56 16.10 -17.10 -10.71
CA VAL A 56 17.39 -17.79 -10.61
C VAL A 56 17.29 -18.90 -9.57
N VAL A 57 17.74 -20.10 -9.90
CA VAL A 57 17.78 -21.25 -8.98
C VAL A 57 19.23 -21.60 -8.70
N TYR A 58 19.64 -21.48 -7.44
CA TYR A 58 20.99 -21.79 -6.99
C TYR A 58 21.19 -23.29 -6.79
N PRO A 59 22.45 -23.79 -6.82
CA PRO A 59 22.74 -25.23 -6.61
C PRO A 59 22.26 -25.79 -5.27
N ASN A 60 22.11 -24.94 -4.25
CA ASN A 60 21.58 -25.31 -2.93
C ASN A 60 20.03 -25.44 -2.91
N GLY A 61 19.36 -25.23 -4.04
CA GLY A 61 17.91 -25.21 -4.20
C GLY A 61 17.23 -23.94 -3.67
N GLU A 62 17.98 -22.88 -3.37
CA GLU A 62 17.43 -21.55 -3.10
C GLU A 62 17.02 -20.91 -4.43
N GLU A 63 15.90 -20.20 -4.42
CA GLU A 63 15.38 -19.45 -5.54
C GLU A 63 15.50 -17.96 -5.25
N ALA A 64 15.94 -17.19 -6.24
CA ALA A 64 15.95 -15.73 -6.22
C ALA A 64 15.09 -15.20 -7.36
N TYR A 65 14.38 -14.11 -7.08
CA TYR A 65 13.66 -13.35 -8.08
C TYR A 65 14.34 -12.01 -8.27
N VAL A 66 14.73 -11.77 -9.52
CA VAL A 66 15.67 -10.74 -9.91
C VAL A 66 14.96 -9.72 -10.79
N CYS A 67 15.29 -8.44 -10.56
CA CYS A 67 14.92 -7.36 -11.45
C CYS A 67 15.55 -7.58 -12.84
N PRO A 68 14.78 -7.58 -13.94
CA PRO A 68 15.33 -7.79 -15.28
C PRO A 68 16.15 -6.59 -15.79
N TRP A 69 16.04 -5.41 -15.16
CA TRP A 69 16.73 -4.19 -15.60
C TRP A 69 18.11 -4.01 -14.97
N ASP A 70 18.25 -4.31 -13.68
CA ASP A 70 19.47 -4.02 -12.90
C ASP A 70 20.08 -5.29 -12.29
N LEU A 71 19.47 -6.46 -12.55
CA LEU A 71 19.93 -7.76 -12.06
C LEU A 71 20.03 -7.87 -10.53
N ILE A 72 19.25 -7.07 -9.82
CA ILE A 72 19.21 -7.05 -8.36
C ILE A 72 18.19 -8.06 -7.85
N VAL A 73 18.61 -8.86 -6.87
CA VAL A 73 17.74 -9.78 -6.15
C VAL A 73 16.73 -8.99 -5.31
N LEU A 74 15.45 -9.13 -5.62
CA LEU A 74 14.35 -8.45 -4.91
C LEU A 74 13.93 -9.26 -3.67
N PHE A 75 13.83 -10.58 -3.84
CA PHE A 75 13.53 -11.52 -2.79
C PHE A 75 14.15 -12.88 -3.12
N ARG A 76 14.52 -13.61 -2.07
CA ARG A 76 15.11 -14.95 -2.16
C ARG A 76 14.47 -15.89 -1.15
N GLY A 77 14.42 -17.16 -1.46
CA GLY A 77 13.68 -18.11 -0.65
C GLY A 77 13.90 -19.55 -1.04
N LYS A 78 13.41 -20.45 -0.21
CA LYS A 78 13.48 -21.89 -0.43
C LYS A 78 12.18 -22.52 0.05
N LEU A 79 11.66 -23.48 -0.72
CA LEU A 79 10.42 -24.21 -0.39
C LEU A 79 9.21 -23.28 -0.15
N GLY A 80 9.06 -22.24 -0.97
CA GLY A 80 7.90 -21.34 -0.91
C GLY A 80 7.99 -20.22 0.14
N VAL A 81 9.00 -20.22 1.01
CA VAL A 81 9.25 -19.15 2.00
C VAL A 81 10.32 -18.22 1.46
N TYR A 82 10.02 -16.93 1.38
CA TYR A 82 10.89 -15.92 0.78
C TYR A 82 11.08 -14.72 1.70
N ARG A 83 12.30 -14.19 1.71
CA ARG A 83 12.70 -12.96 2.40
C ARG A 83 12.98 -11.87 1.39
N ILE A 84 12.59 -10.65 1.73
CA ILE A 84 12.94 -9.45 0.98
C ILE A 84 14.43 -9.16 1.20
N THR A 85 15.15 -8.92 0.11
CA THR A 85 16.61 -8.69 0.13
C THR A 85 16.98 -7.24 -0.11
N LEU A 86 16.03 -6.40 -0.50
CA LEU A 86 16.27 -4.99 -0.76
C LEU A 86 16.77 -4.29 0.51
N PRO A 87 17.83 -3.49 0.45
CA PRO A 87 18.31 -2.76 1.60
C PRO A 87 17.26 -1.75 2.06
N ASN A 88 17.26 -1.44 3.35
CA ASN A 88 16.42 -0.37 3.92
C ASN A 88 14.92 -0.55 3.69
N TRP A 89 14.46 -1.76 3.37
CA TRP A 89 13.03 -2.01 3.15
C TRP A 89 12.18 -1.79 4.41
N VAL A 90 12.81 -1.79 5.58
CA VAL A 90 12.20 -1.56 6.90
C VAL A 90 12.39 -0.14 7.46
N SER A 91 13.22 0.72 6.85
CA SER A 91 13.82 1.85 7.57
C SER A 91 12.97 3.12 7.66
N VAL A 92 11.93 3.31 6.84
CA VAL A 92 11.07 4.51 6.90
C VAL A 92 9.62 4.19 6.55
N PRO A 93 8.64 4.39 7.48
CA PRO A 93 7.23 4.38 7.15
C PRO A 93 6.86 5.52 6.18
N PRO A 94 6.03 5.28 5.15
CA PRO A 94 5.52 3.99 4.72
C PRO A 94 6.66 3.17 4.12
N TYR A 95 6.89 1.97 4.66
CA TYR A 95 8.02 1.09 4.35
C TYR A 95 8.29 1.07 2.85
N ARG A 96 9.40 1.67 2.42
CA ARG A 96 9.80 1.78 1.03
C ARG A 96 11.25 1.37 0.92
N ALA A 97 11.48 0.28 0.21
CA ALA A 97 12.82 -0.17 -0.15
C ALA A 97 13.26 0.49 -1.46
N TRP A 98 14.56 0.76 -1.54
CA TRP A 98 15.27 1.18 -2.75
C TRP A 98 16.44 0.21 -2.90
N CYS A 99 16.90 -0.07 -4.11
CA CYS A 99 18.15 -0.79 -4.22
C CYS A 99 19.33 0.15 -3.89
N GLU A 100 20.44 -0.41 -3.40
CA GLU A 100 21.68 0.33 -3.14
C GLU A 100 22.30 0.91 -4.43
N ALA A 101 22.13 0.26 -5.57
CA ALA A 101 22.57 0.76 -6.88
C ALA A 101 21.68 1.89 -7.45
N GLY A 102 20.71 2.41 -6.69
CA GLY A 102 19.85 3.52 -7.13
C GLY A 102 18.73 3.16 -8.12
N CYS A 103 18.56 1.87 -8.43
CA CYS A 103 17.39 1.36 -9.16
C CYS A 103 16.11 1.79 -8.44
N ASN A 104 15.33 2.58 -9.18
CA ASN A 104 14.07 3.16 -8.76
C ASN A 104 12.89 2.41 -9.38
N HIS A 105 13.06 1.18 -9.88
CA HIS A 105 12.02 0.50 -10.66
C HIS A 105 10.90 -0.10 -9.78
N PHE A 106 11.16 -0.33 -8.49
CA PHE A 106 10.20 -0.97 -7.60
C PHE A 106 10.03 -0.26 -6.28
N TYR A 107 8.85 -0.44 -5.70
CA TYR A 107 8.56 -0.23 -4.29
C TYR A 107 8.06 -1.52 -3.66
N VAL A 108 8.45 -1.73 -2.40
CA VAL A 108 7.80 -2.69 -1.51
C VAL A 108 6.73 -1.92 -0.76
N TYR A 109 5.48 -2.37 -0.82
CA TYR A 109 4.41 -1.87 0.02
C TYR A 109 4.09 -2.91 1.08
N VAL A 110 3.92 -2.45 2.32
CA VAL A 110 3.63 -3.30 3.47
C VAL A 110 2.25 -2.92 4.00
N MET A 111 1.39 -3.90 4.20
CA MET A 111 0.03 -3.70 4.66
C MET A 111 -0.45 -4.87 5.52
N ARG A 112 -1.30 -4.58 6.50
CA ARG A 112 -2.03 -5.61 7.25
C ARG A 112 -2.88 -6.43 6.27
N LYS A 113 -2.86 -7.75 6.38
CA LYS A 113 -3.50 -8.66 5.42
C LYS A 113 -5.03 -8.53 5.39
N ASP A 114 -5.64 -8.16 6.51
CA ASP A 114 -7.06 -7.92 6.70
C ASP A 114 -7.52 -6.51 6.27
N SER A 115 -6.58 -5.58 6.04
CA SER A 115 -6.90 -4.22 5.61
C SER A 115 -7.58 -4.20 4.24
N ASP A 116 -8.46 -3.20 4.03
CA ASP A 116 -9.11 -3.03 2.73
C ASP A 116 -8.13 -2.72 1.60
N GLN A 117 -6.97 -2.12 1.93
CA GLN A 117 -5.88 -1.93 0.99
C GLN A 117 -5.33 -3.27 0.48
N ALA A 118 -5.11 -4.24 1.38
CA ALA A 118 -4.63 -5.58 1.02
C ALA A 118 -5.62 -6.35 0.15
N LYS A 119 -6.93 -6.16 0.35
CA LYS A 119 -8.00 -6.74 -0.48
C LYS A 119 -8.05 -6.14 -1.89
N ARG A 120 -7.66 -4.87 -2.04
CA ARG A 120 -7.62 -4.17 -3.34
C ARG A 120 -6.41 -4.54 -4.20
N VAL A 121 -5.40 -5.19 -3.63
CA VAL A 121 -4.22 -5.64 -4.39
C VAL A 121 -4.66 -6.68 -5.42
N ARG A 122 -4.73 -6.26 -6.69
CA ARG A 122 -5.00 -7.15 -7.80
C ARG A 122 -3.71 -7.85 -8.22
N VAL A 123 -3.62 -9.13 -7.89
CA VAL A 123 -2.63 -10.04 -8.47
C VAL A 123 -2.79 -9.99 -10.00
N HIS A 124 -1.68 -9.99 -10.75
CA HIS A 124 -1.64 -9.72 -12.20
C HIS A 124 -1.96 -8.27 -12.64
N GLY A 125 -2.13 -7.33 -11.72
CA GLY A 125 -2.22 -5.91 -12.09
C GLY A 125 -0.95 -5.46 -12.82
N LYS A 126 -1.08 -4.54 -13.81
CA LYS A 126 0.03 -4.02 -14.65
C LYS A 126 1.26 -3.49 -13.89
N ARG A 127 1.14 -3.31 -12.57
CA ARG A 127 2.19 -2.74 -11.72
C ARG A 127 2.61 -3.66 -10.57
N VAL A 128 2.01 -4.84 -10.40
CA VAL A 128 2.38 -5.76 -9.31
C VAL A 128 3.34 -6.80 -9.88
N TYR A 129 4.55 -6.86 -9.32
CA TYR A 129 5.58 -7.82 -9.71
C TYR A 129 5.63 -9.02 -8.78
N ALA A 130 5.41 -8.82 -7.48
CA ALA A 130 5.32 -9.93 -6.55
C ALA A 130 4.42 -9.61 -5.37
N VAL A 131 3.84 -10.66 -4.79
CA VAL A 131 3.10 -10.60 -3.53
C VAL A 131 3.62 -11.69 -2.62
N LEU A 132 4.07 -11.30 -1.43
CA LEU A 132 4.48 -12.21 -0.37
C LEU A 132 3.54 -12.03 0.82
N ASP A 133 3.00 -13.13 1.35
CA ASP A 133 2.12 -13.12 2.51
C ASP A 133 2.85 -13.69 3.73
N GLY A 134 3.06 -12.85 4.74
CA GLY A 134 3.31 -13.28 6.11
C GLY A 134 2.01 -13.72 6.81
N PRO A 135 2.11 -14.12 8.09
CA PRO A 135 0.95 -14.46 8.92
C PRO A 135 -0.12 -13.35 9.00
N THR A 136 0.27 -12.11 9.28
CA THR A 136 -0.62 -10.95 9.47
C THR A 136 -0.34 -9.80 8.50
N VAL A 137 0.79 -9.84 7.78
CA VAL A 137 1.26 -8.76 6.90
C VAL A 137 1.43 -9.28 5.48
N ARG A 138 1.04 -8.45 4.50
CA ARG A 138 1.26 -8.66 3.07
C ARG A 138 2.30 -7.66 2.56
N PHE A 139 3.27 -8.19 1.82
CA PHE A 139 4.32 -7.44 1.14
C PHE A 139 4.03 -7.44 -0.36
N VAL A 140 3.97 -6.27 -0.98
CA VAL A 140 3.66 -6.12 -2.40
C VAL A 140 4.83 -5.42 -3.08
N VAL A 141 5.51 -6.14 -3.96
CA VAL A 141 6.55 -5.56 -4.82
C VAL A 141 5.87 -5.04 -6.08
N ALA A 142 5.95 -3.74 -6.32
CA ALA A 142 5.24 -3.09 -7.41
C ALA A 142 6.09 -2.03 -8.12
N ALA A 143 5.76 -1.74 -9.38
CA ALA A 143 6.43 -0.74 -10.19
C ALA A 143 6.36 0.64 -9.53
N ARG A 144 7.49 1.36 -9.50
CA ARG A 144 7.46 2.79 -9.20
C ARG A 144 6.74 3.52 -10.32
N THR A 145 5.84 4.43 -9.97
CA THR A 145 5.31 5.42 -10.92
C THR A 145 5.76 6.80 -10.44
N LYS A 146 6.55 7.51 -11.26
CA LYS A 146 7.04 8.85 -10.93
C LYS A 146 5.85 9.79 -10.69
N GLY A 147 5.86 10.53 -9.58
CA GLY A 147 4.80 11.51 -9.24
C GLY A 147 3.48 10.91 -8.70
N VAL A 148 3.32 9.59 -8.70
CA VAL A 148 2.13 8.94 -8.12
C VAL A 148 2.51 8.45 -6.72
N GLY A 149 1.65 8.74 -5.74
CA GLY A 149 1.73 8.08 -4.43
C GLY A 149 1.62 6.56 -4.57
N ALA A 150 1.65 5.81 -3.47
CA ALA A 150 1.23 4.42 -3.52
C ALA A 150 -0.10 4.34 -4.30
N PRO A 151 -0.28 3.41 -5.27
CA PRO A 151 -1.51 3.34 -6.08
C PRO A 151 -2.78 3.11 -5.24
N TRP A 152 -2.60 2.89 -3.93
CA TRP A 152 -3.61 2.60 -2.93
C TRP A 152 -3.61 3.64 -1.79
N LYS A 153 -3.04 4.84 -2.00
CA LYS A 153 -3.26 5.94 -1.05
C LYS A 153 -4.78 6.16 -0.91
N PRO A 154 -5.29 6.35 0.32
CA PRO A 154 -6.70 6.61 0.56
C PRO A 154 -7.21 7.82 -0.23
#